data_AF-A0A956CAC4-F1
#
_entry.id   AF-A0A956CAC4-F1
#
_cell.length_a   1.000
_cell.length_b   1.000
_cell.length_c   1.000
_cell.angle_alpha   90.00
_cell.angle_beta   90.00
_cell.angle_gamma   90.00
#
_symmetry.space_group_name_H-M   'P 1'
#
loop_
_entity.id
_entity.type
_entity.pdbx_description
1 polymer ?
#
loop_
_entity_poly.entity_id
_entity_poly.type
_entity_poly.pdbx_seq_one_letter_code
_entity_poly.pdbx_strand_id
1 'polypeptide(L)'
;MATLYHISYSPWSEKARWAIAERGVRVTAREYLPMLGEPLVRVHARRFTGRVTMPLLVDGRRVLADSFDIARWADERGSGAPLFPPASLADIRQLNELGERVMTAGRARTTARAAERPEVLVESVPPPIARLRPLALATGRFGTRYLARKYGFSVARANAYLKEMREALTELRRRLAERNTFLGDFSYADIAVAPALQFVEPVADRFVRLGPASRQTWREPELAEEFADLVAWRDRLYASRR
;
A
#
# COMPACT_ATOMS: atom_id res chain seq x y z
N MET A 1 -25.18 -0.22 -0.27
CA MET A 1 -24.02 0.50 -0.85
C MET A 1 -22.76 -0.04 -0.20
N ALA A 2 -21.77 -0.44 -0.98
CA ALA A 2 -20.53 -1.01 -0.44
C ALA A 2 -19.69 0.06 0.27
N THR A 3 -19.04 -0.33 1.37
CA THR A 3 -18.16 0.55 2.16
C THR A 3 -16.73 0.05 2.10
N LEU A 4 -15.79 0.90 1.70
CA LEU A 4 -14.34 0.64 1.70
C LEU A 4 -13.71 1.30 2.91
N TYR A 5 -13.21 0.49 3.85
CA TYR A 5 -12.31 0.94 4.90
C TYR A 5 -10.87 0.91 4.35
N HIS A 6 -10.16 2.02 4.48
CA HIS A 6 -8.82 2.17 3.91
C HIS A 6 -7.90 3.02 4.78
N ILE A 7 -6.59 2.93 4.54
CA ILE A 7 -5.59 3.85 5.11
C ILE A 7 -5.06 4.69 3.96
N SER A 8 -5.19 6.01 4.05
CA SER A 8 -4.90 6.94 2.94
C SER A 8 -3.49 6.84 2.38
N TYR A 9 -2.49 6.53 3.21
CA TYR A 9 -1.09 6.38 2.78
C TYR A 9 -0.71 4.94 2.41
N SER A 10 -1.59 3.96 2.63
CA SER A 10 -1.24 2.53 2.43
C SER A 10 -1.26 2.15 0.96
N PRO A 11 -0.16 1.62 0.39
CA PRO A 11 -0.13 1.14 -1.00
C PRO A 11 -1.18 0.06 -1.31
N TRP A 12 -1.47 -0.84 -0.37
CA TRP A 12 -2.55 -1.82 -0.53
C TRP A 12 -3.92 -1.16 -0.65
N SER A 13 -4.16 -0.11 0.15
CA SER A 13 -5.39 0.66 0.06
C SER A 13 -5.48 1.42 -1.26
N GLU A 14 -4.34 1.91 -1.74
CA GLU A 14 -4.27 2.58 -3.04
C GLU A 14 -4.60 1.65 -4.20
N LYS A 15 -4.11 0.41 -4.21
CA LYS A 15 -4.50 -0.63 -5.19
C LYS A 15 -6.02 -0.77 -5.30
N ALA A 16 -6.70 -0.91 -4.16
CA ALA A 16 -8.15 -1.05 -4.12
C ALA A 16 -8.87 0.23 -4.58
N ARG A 17 -8.47 1.41 -4.08
CA ARG A 17 -9.08 2.69 -4.46
C ARG A 17 -8.92 2.98 -5.95
N TRP A 18 -7.73 2.70 -6.50
CA TRP A 18 -7.45 2.90 -7.92
C TRP A 18 -8.33 1.99 -8.77
N ALA A 19 -8.40 0.70 -8.48
CA ALA A 19 -9.25 -0.22 -9.22
C ALA A 19 -10.74 0.18 -9.17
N ILE A 20 -11.23 0.61 -8.00
CA ILE A 20 -12.60 1.11 -7.84
C ILE A 20 -12.85 2.36 -8.70
N ALA A 21 -11.91 3.30 -8.70
CA ALA A 21 -12.00 4.54 -9.46
C ALA A 21 -11.98 4.29 -10.98
N GLU A 22 -11.03 3.49 -11.45
CA GLU A 22 -10.87 3.14 -12.89
C GLU A 22 -12.13 2.46 -13.43
N ARG A 23 -12.77 1.63 -12.61
CA ARG A 23 -14.00 0.90 -12.96
C ARG A 23 -15.27 1.74 -12.76
N GLY A 24 -15.16 2.96 -12.26
CA GLY A 24 -16.29 3.87 -12.03
C GLY A 24 -17.29 3.37 -10.97
N VAL A 25 -16.85 2.49 -10.06
CA VAL A 25 -17.74 1.88 -9.07
C VAL A 25 -17.93 2.83 -7.88
N ARG A 26 -19.19 3.06 -7.47
CA ARG A 26 -19.52 3.89 -6.32
C ARG A 26 -19.37 3.11 -5.01
N VAL A 27 -18.49 3.56 -4.14
CA VAL A 27 -18.31 3.04 -2.78
C VAL A 27 -18.28 4.18 -1.76
N THR A 28 -18.72 3.91 -0.54
CA THR A 28 -18.49 4.84 0.57
C THR A 28 -17.08 4.59 1.11
N ALA A 29 -16.19 5.56 0.98
CA ALA A 29 -14.85 5.49 1.56
C ALA A 29 -14.87 5.90 3.04
N ARG A 30 -14.19 5.13 3.90
CA ARG A 30 -14.01 5.44 5.33
C ARG A 30 -12.54 5.27 5.71
N GLU A 31 -11.95 6.32 6.26
CA GLU A 31 -10.59 6.27 6.78
C GLU A 31 -10.52 5.37 8.02
N TYR A 32 -9.57 4.44 8.02
CA TYR A 32 -9.25 3.59 9.15
C TYR A 32 -8.05 4.17 9.90
N LEU A 33 -8.28 4.57 11.15
CA LEU A 33 -7.21 4.95 12.07
C LEU A 33 -6.73 3.69 12.82
N PRO A 34 -5.47 3.23 12.61
CA PRO A 34 -4.92 2.10 13.34
C PRO A 34 -5.09 2.27 14.85
N MET A 35 -5.37 1.16 15.54
CA MET A 35 -5.59 1.06 17.00
C MET A 35 -6.87 1.75 17.53
N LEU A 36 -7.31 2.87 16.95
CA LEU A 36 -8.54 3.58 17.38
C LEU A 36 -9.80 3.02 16.70
N GLY A 37 -9.72 2.65 15.42
CA GLY A 37 -10.86 2.17 14.64
C GLY A 37 -11.08 0.65 14.68
N GLU A 38 -10.19 -0.10 15.34
CA GLU A 38 -10.16 -1.57 15.26
C GLU A 38 -11.45 -2.27 15.75
N PRO A 39 -12.08 -1.88 16.87
CA PRO A 39 -13.32 -2.51 17.33
C PRO A 39 -14.46 -2.40 16.32
N LEU A 40 -14.67 -1.20 15.77
CA LEU A 40 -15.72 -0.94 14.78
C LEU A 40 -15.48 -1.72 13.48
N VAL A 41 -14.22 -1.78 13.02
CA VAL A 41 -13.89 -2.55 11.83
C VAL A 41 -14.05 -4.06 12.08
N ARG A 42 -13.73 -4.57 13.28
CA ARG A 42 -13.92 -5.99 13.61
C ARG A 42 -15.39 -6.41 13.53
N VAL A 43 -16.30 -5.58 14.02
CA VAL A 43 -17.75 -5.80 13.91
C VAL A 43 -18.17 -5.86 12.44
N HIS A 44 -17.77 -4.87 11.64
CA HIS A 44 -18.10 -4.83 10.21
C HIS A 44 -17.46 -5.97 9.39
N ALA A 45 -16.23 -6.35 9.74
CA ALA A 45 -15.51 -7.46 9.13
C ALA A 45 -16.04 -8.84 9.59
N ARG A 46 -16.93 -8.86 10.60
CA ARG A 46 -17.38 -10.08 11.30
C ARG A 46 -16.20 -10.97 11.72
N ARG A 47 -15.09 -10.33 12.11
CA ARG A 47 -13.83 -10.99 12.44
C ARG A 47 -13.37 -10.55 13.83
N PHE A 48 -13.83 -11.29 14.83
CA PHE A 48 -13.54 -11.01 16.23
C PHE A 48 -12.17 -11.52 16.68
N THR A 49 -11.60 -12.51 15.98
CA THR A 49 -10.27 -13.06 16.25
C THR A 49 -9.34 -12.90 15.03
N GLY A 50 -8.02 -12.99 15.24
CA GLY A 50 -7.03 -12.88 14.17
C GLY A 50 -6.82 -11.45 13.64
N ARG A 51 -6.12 -11.35 12.51
CA ARG A 51 -5.67 -10.08 11.92
C ARG A 51 -6.77 -9.40 11.11
N VAL A 52 -6.93 -8.10 11.34
CA VAL A 52 -7.69 -7.19 10.49
C VAL A 52 -6.72 -6.23 9.82
N THR A 53 -6.75 -6.24 8.49
CA THR A 53 -5.84 -5.51 7.60
C THR A 53 -6.66 -4.65 6.65
N MET A 54 -6.10 -3.52 6.25
CA MET A 54 -6.68 -2.62 5.27
C MET A 54 -5.98 -2.79 3.92
N PRO A 55 -6.71 -2.66 2.79
CA PRO A 55 -8.12 -2.27 2.68
C PRO A 55 -9.11 -3.37 3.09
N LEU A 56 -10.33 -2.98 3.45
CA LEU A 56 -11.45 -3.89 3.71
C LEU A 56 -12.71 -3.34 3.06
N LEU A 57 -13.31 -4.12 2.16
CA LEU A 57 -14.60 -3.80 1.55
C LEU A 57 -15.71 -4.61 2.23
N VAL A 58 -16.78 -3.92 2.61
CA VAL A 58 -18.00 -4.52 3.15
C VAL A 58 -19.16 -4.22 2.21
N ASP A 59 -19.74 -5.26 1.62
CA ASP A 59 -20.87 -5.20 0.69
C ASP A 59 -21.96 -6.16 1.17
N GLY A 60 -22.88 -5.64 2.00
CA GLY A 60 -23.89 -6.45 2.68
C GLY A 60 -23.26 -7.49 3.60
N ARG A 61 -23.40 -8.78 3.26
CA ARG A 61 -22.77 -9.90 3.99
C ARG A 61 -21.38 -10.27 3.47
N ARG A 62 -20.98 -9.78 2.29
CA ARG A 62 -19.68 -10.05 1.68
C ARG A 62 -18.64 -9.12 2.29
N VAL A 63 -17.54 -9.70 2.75
CA VAL A 63 -16.40 -8.98 3.33
C VAL A 63 -15.15 -9.40 2.57
N LEU A 64 -14.46 -8.45 1.93
CA LEU A 64 -13.22 -8.67 1.19
C LEU A 64 -12.10 -7.91 1.89
N ALA A 65 -11.03 -8.60 2.29
CA ALA A 65 -9.94 -8.05 3.09
C ALA A 65 -8.60 -8.01 2.35
N ASP A 66 -8.62 -8.27 1.03
CA ASP A 66 -7.47 -8.30 0.16
C ASP A 66 -7.67 -7.32 -1.01
N SER A 67 -6.63 -6.53 -1.34
CA SER A 67 -6.73 -5.53 -2.41
C SER A 67 -6.99 -6.13 -3.79
N PHE A 68 -6.48 -7.33 -4.08
CA PHE A 68 -6.71 -8.06 -5.32
C PHE A 68 -8.18 -8.47 -5.44
N ASP A 69 -8.75 -9.03 -4.37
CA ASP A 69 -10.15 -9.44 -4.34
C ASP A 69 -11.10 -8.24 -4.44
N ILE A 70 -10.76 -7.13 -3.79
CA ILE A 70 -11.52 -5.88 -3.90
C ILE A 70 -11.45 -5.32 -5.32
N ALA A 71 -10.29 -5.35 -5.95
CA ALA A 71 -10.13 -4.91 -7.34
C ALA A 71 -10.92 -5.79 -8.30
N ARG A 72 -10.93 -7.11 -8.12
CA ARG A 72 -11.79 -8.03 -8.88
C ARG A 72 -13.27 -7.74 -8.68
N TRP A 73 -13.69 -7.51 -7.43
CA TRP A 73 -15.07 -7.13 -7.12
C TRP A 73 -15.49 -5.84 -7.84
N ALA A 74 -14.57 -4.87 -7.97
CA ALA A 74 -14.80 -3.64 -8.71
C ALA A 74 -14.85 -3.89 -10.22
N ASP A 75 -13.96 -4.72 -10.75
CA ASP A 75 -13.92 -5.07 -12.18
C ASP A 75 -15.23 -5.73 -12.64
N GLU A 76 -15.75 -6.66 -11.84
CA GLU A 76 -17.04 -7.36 -12.04
C GLU A 76 -18.26 -6.42 -12.09
N ARG A 77 -18.17 -5.22 -11.49
CA ARG A 77 -19.31 -4.29 -11.31
C ARG A 77 -19.21 -3.03 -12.14
N GLY A 78 -18.00 -2.68 -12.55
CA GLY A 78 -17.74 -1.47 -13.30
C GLY A 78 -17.97 -1.62 -14.79
N SER A 79 -17.67 -0.54 -15.49
CA SER A 79 -17.71 -0.44 -16.94
C SER A 79 -16.33 -0.08 -17.51
N GLY A 80 -16.16 -0.19 -18.83
CA GLY A 80 -14.90 0.10 -19.53
C GLY A 80 -14.03 -1.14 -19.72
N ALA A 81 -12.77 -0.93 -20.10
CA ALA A 81 -11.82 -2.02 -20.36
C ALA A 81 -11.52 -2.83 -19.07
N PRO A 82 -11.62 -4.17 -19.11
CA PRO A 82 -11.48 -5.00 -17.91
C PRO A 82 -10.06 -4.94 -17.35
N LEU A 83 -9.95 -4.83 -16.02
CA LEU A 83 -8.67 -4.87 -15.32
C LEU A 83 -8.13 -6.30 -15.18
N PHE A 84 -9.00 -7.31 -15.27
CA PHE A 84 -8.63 -8.72 -15.21
C PHE A 84 -9.04 -9.48 -16.49
N PRO A 85 -8.42 -9.22 -17.66
CA PRO A 85 -8.64 -10.03 -18.84
C PRO A 85 -8.38 -11.52 -18.54
N PRO A 86 -9.31 -12.44 -18.87
CA PRO A 86 -9.17 -13.85 -18.51
C PRO A 86 -7.86 -14.49 -19.01
N ALA A 87 -7.43 -14.12 -20.22
CA ALA A 87 -6.19 -14.60 -20.82
C ALA A 87 -4.92 -14.21 -20.05
N SER A 88 -4.97 -13.11 -19.29
CA SER A 88 -3.81 -12.55 -18.58
C SER A 88 -3.86 -12.74 -17.06
N LEU A 89 -4.88 -13.45 -16.55
CA LEU A 89 -5.09 -13.59 -15.11
C LEU A 89 -3.89 -14.22 -14.38
N ALA A 90 -3.19 -15.17 -15.02
CA ALA A 90 -2.01 -15.79 -14.45
C ALA A 90 -0.85 -14.78 -14.30
N ASP A 91 -0.58 -13.98 -15.33
CA ASP A 91 0.47 -12.95 -15.29
C ASP A 91 0.15 -11.84 -14.28
N ILE A 92 -1.13 -11.44 -14.20
CA ILE A 92 -1.60 -10.46 -13.22
C ILE A 92 -1.35 -10.96 -11.79
N ARG A 93 -1.57 -12.25 -11.51
CA ARG A 93 -1.27 -12.84 -10.18
C ARG A 93 0.22 -12.79 -9.87
N GLN A 94 1.07 -13.18 -10.81
CA GLN A 94 2.53 -13.16 -10.61
C GLN A 94 3.05 -11.73 -10.38
N LEU A 95 2.55 -10.76 -11.15
CA LEU A 95 2.93 -9.35 -10.99
C LEU A 95 2.41 -8.78 -9.67
N ASN A 96 1.21 -9.19 -9.25
CA ASN A 96 0.70 -8.86 -7.92
C ASN A 96 1.60 -9.43 -6.82
N GLU A 97 2.04 -10.68 -6.91
CA GLU A 97 2.96 -11.30 -5.94
C GLU A 97 4.31 -10.57 -5.86
N LEU A 98 4.87 -10.12 -7.00
CA LEU A 98 6.08 -9.30 -7.03
C LEU A 98 5.85 -7.94 -6.34
N GLY A 99 4.73 -7.28 -6.63
CA GLY A 99 4.34 -6.04 -5.93
C GLY A 99 4.16 -6.26 -4.42
N GLU A 100 3.53 -7.36 -4.01
CA GLU A 100 3.35 -7.73 -2.59
C GLU A 100 4.68 -7.95 -1.87
N ARG A 101 5.67 -8.56 -2.52
CA ARG A 101 7.04 -8.69 -1.99
C ARG A 101 7.68 -7.33 -1.73
N VAL A 102 7.66 -6.44 -2.73
CA VAL A 102 8.20 -5.07 -2.59
C VAL A 102 7.51 -4.35 -1.43
N MET A 103 6.18 -4.41 -1.36
CA MET A 103 5.43 -3.71 -0.32
C MET A 103 5.65 -4.29 1.08
N THR A 104 5.71 -5.61 1.21
CA THR A 104 5.91 -6.27 2.51
C THR A 104 7.28 -5.96 3.09
N ALA A 105 8.33 -6.08 2.27
CA ALA A 105 9.69 -5.71 2.64
C ALA A 105 9.81 -4.18 2.87
N GLY A 106 9.20 -3.37 2.02
CA GLY A 106 9.15 -1.90 2.14
C GLY A 106 8.50 -1.43 3.44
N ARG A 107 7.40 -2.06 3.86
CA ARG A 107 6.77 -1.78 5.16
C ARG A 107 7.73 -2.02 6.31
N ALA A 108 8.47 -3.12 6.28
CA ALA A 108 9.44 -3.45 7.32
C ALA A 108 10.59 -2.42 7.36
N ARG A 109 11.12 -2.05 6.18
CA ARG A 109 12.15 -1.00 6.02
C ARG A 109 11.70 0.35 6.55
N THR A 110 10.54 0.84 6.11
CA THR A 110 9.98 2.13 6.55
C THR A 110 9.70 2.12 8.05
N THR A 111 9.16 1.03 8.60
CA THR A 111 8.91 0.94 10.05
C THR A 111 10.21 0.91 10.85
N ALA A 112 11.25 0.21 10.39
CA ALA A 112 12.55 0.19 11.04
C ALA A 112 13.16 1.60 11.09
N ARG A 113 13.16 2.31 9.95
CA ARG A 113 13.66 3.70 9.86
C ARG A 113 12.83 4.67 10.70
N ALA A 114 11.52 4.50 10.76
CA ALA A 114 10.64 5.31 11.61
C ALA A 114 10.92 5.09 13.10
N ALA A 115 11.24 3.86 13.51
CA ALA A 115 11.53 3.53 14.91
C ALA A 115 12.77 4.25 15.47
N GLU A 116 13.69 4.67 14.60
CA GLU A 116 14.95 5.34 14.94
C GLU A 116 14.84 6.87 14.92
N ARG A 117 13.73 7.45 14.40
CA ARG A 117 13.59 8.89 14.16
C ARG A 117 12.50 9.51 15.04
N PRO A 118 12.86 10.28 16.08
CA PRO A 118 11.89 10.90 17.00
C PRO A 118 10.79 11.71 16.30
N GLU A 119 11.17 12.53 15.32
CA GLU A 119 10.26 13.35 14.51
C GLU A 119 9.19 12.53 13.79
N VAL A 120 9.52 11.35 13.29
CA VAL A 120 8.55 10.45 12.63
C VAL A 120 7.59 9.85 13.66
N LEU A 121 8.11 9.48 14.83
CA LEU A 121 7.28 8.94 15.93
C LEU A 121 6.28 9.97 16.43
N VAL A 122 6.68 11.24 16.54
CA VAL A 122 5.77 12.34 16.91
C VAL A 122 4.78 12.64 15.79
N GLU A 123 5.20 12.63 14.52
CA GLU A 123 4.33 12.85 13.37
C GLU A 123 3.26 11.75 13.19
N SER A 124 3.57 10.52 13.63
CA SER A 124 2.71 9.34 13.45
C SER A 124 1.60 9.18 14.50
N VAL A 125 1.53 10.06 15.52
CA VAL A 125 0.53 9.98 16.59
C VAL A 125 -0.55 11.06 16.46
N PRO A 126 -1.75 10.85 17.01
CA PRO A 126 -2.81 11.85 16.98
C PRO A 126 -2.38 13.22 17.56
N PRO A 127 -2.89 14.35 17.01
CA PRO A 127 -2.46 15.69 17.41
C PRO A 127 -2.50 16.00 18.92
N PRO A 128 -3.50 15.55 19.71
CA PRO A 128 -3.49 15.78 21.15
C PRO A 128 -2.29 15.15 21.85
N ILE A 129 -1.85 13.97 21.38
CA ILE A 129 -0.71 13.23 21.93
C ILE A 129 0.60 13.86 21.45
N ALA A 130 0.67 14.29 20.19
CA ALA A 130 1.86 14.89 19.57
C ALA A 130 2.38 16.12 20.34
N ARG A 131 1.49 16.87 21.02
CA ARG A 131 1.85 18.05 21.84
C ARG A 131 2.66 17.70 23.09
N LEU A 132 2.58 16.45 23.57
CA LEU A 132 3.30 15.97 24.75
C LEU A 132 4.47 15.09 24.30
N ARG A 133 5.62 15.69 24.02
CA ARG A 133 6.76 15.02 23.38
C ARG A 133 7.16 13.68 24.03
N PRO A 134 7.32 13.55 25.36
CA PRO A 134 7.67 12.25 25.97
C PRO A 134 6.61 11.18 25.72
N LEU A 135 5.33 11.55 25.82
CA LEU A 135 4.20 10.65 25.56
C LEU A 135 4.14 10.26 24.08
N ALA A 136 4.29 11.22 23.17
CA ALA A 136 4.31 10.99 21.73
C ALA A 136 5.40 9.97 21.33
N LEU A 137 6.61 10.11 21.87
CA LEU A 137 7.70 9.17 21.61
C LEU A 137 7.39 7.78 22.16
N ALA A 138 6.83 7.67 23.36
CA ALA A 138 6.43 6.38 23.92
C ALA A 138 5.34 5.71 23.09
N THR A 139 4.28 6.44 22.70
CA THR A 139 3.19 5.95 21.86
C THR A 139 3.68 5.55 20.46
N GLY A 140 4.54 6.36 19.83
CA GLY A 140 5.11 6.04 18.53
C GLY A 140 5.96 4.76 18.57
N ARG A 141 6.84 4.60 19.56
CA ARG A 141 7.63 3.37 19.77
C ARG A 141 6.76 2.15 20.01
N PHE A 142 5.66 2.32 20.76
CA PHE A 142 4.68 1.25 20.91
C PHE A 142 4.04 0.88 19.57
N GLY A 143 3.65 1.87 18.76
CA GLY A 143 3.09 1.69 17.43
C GLY A 143 4.00 0.90 16.49
N THR A 144 5.29 1.23 16.42
CA THR A 144 6.25 0.49 15.56
C THR A 144 6.42 -0.96 16.00
N ARG A 145 6.48 -1.23 17.31
CA ARG A 145 6.52 -2.60 17.88
C ARG A 145 5.23 -3.37 17.60
N TYR A 146 4.07 -2.72 17.73
CA TYR A 146 2.78 -3.31 17.40
C TYR A 146 2.72 -3.70 15.92
N LEU A 147 3.17 -2.83 15.00
CA LEU A 147 3.24 -3.15 13.57
C LEU A 147 4.16 -4.34 13.28
N ALA A 148 5.37 -4.34 13.85
CA ALA A 148 6.32 -5.43 13.69
C ALA A 148 5.71 -6.78 14.14
N ARG A 149 5.07 -6.81 15.31
CA ARG A 149 4.37 -8.01 15.81
C ARG A 149 3.17 -8.40 14.95
N LYS A 150 2.35 -7.43 14.54
CA LYS A 150 1.12 -7.68 13.75
C LYS A 150 1.45 -8.27 12.38
N TYR A 151 2.52 -7.81 11.75
CA TYR A 151 2.89 -8.20 10.39
C TYR A 151 4.03 -9.22 10.33
N GLY A 152 4.63 -9.57 11.47
CA GLY A 152 5.62 -10.65 11.57
C GLY A 152 6.98 -10.29 10.97
N PHE A 153 7.38 -9.02 11.00
CA PHE A 153 8.70 -8.58 10.55
C PHE A 153 9.57 -8.16 11.72
N SER A 154 10.89 -8.14 11.51
CA SER A 154 11.87 -7.72 12.50
C SER A 154 12.66 -6.52 12.00
N VAL A 155 12.64 -5.41 12.75
CA VAL A 155 13.40 -4.20 12.39
C VAL A 155 14.91 -4.46 12.29
N ALA A 156 15.43 -5.49 12.94
CA ALA A 156 16.84 -5.90 12.87
C ALA A 156 17.24 -6.55 11.54
N ARG A 157 16.27 -6.96 10.70
CA ARG A 157 16.54 -7.64 9.41
C ARG A 157 16.51 -6.67 8.22
N ALA A 158 16.76 -5.38 8.45
CA ALA A 158 16.62 -4.31 7.47
C ALA A 158 17.34 -4.61 6.12
N ASN A 159 18.55 -5.18 6.16
CA ASN A 159 19.30 -5.51 4.94
C ASN A 159 18.68 -6.66 4.14
N ALA A 160 18.04 -7.63 4.80
CA ALA A 160 17.35 -8.72 4.10
C ALA A 160 16.14 -8.20 3.32
N TYR A 161 15.39 -7.26 3.89
CA TYR A 161 14.27 -6.62 3.20
C TYR A 161 14.73 -5.75 2.03
N LEU A 162 15.84 -5.03 2.16
CA LEU A 162 16.42 -4.26 1.05
C LEU A 162 16.77 -5.19 -0.13
N LYS A 163 17.40 -6.34 0.16
CA LYS A 163 17.71 -7.37 -0.84
C LYS A 163 16.44 -7.91 -1.52
N GLU A 164 15.42 -8.25 -0.73
CA GLU A 164 14.13 -8.76 -1.25
C GLU A 164 13.43 -7.74 -2.16
N MET A 165 13.43 -6.45 -1.77
CA MET A 165 12.93 -5.37 -2.62
C MET A 165 13.69 -5.30 -3.93
N ARG A 166 15.03 -5.25 -3.88
CA ARG A 166 15.88 -5.18 -5.08
C ARG A 166 15.62 -6.35 -6.03
N GLU A 167 15.55 -7.58 -5.52
CA GLU A 167 15.25 -8.77 -6.33
C GLU A 167 13.87 -8.70 -7.00
N ALA A 168 12.86 -8.22 -6.29
CA ALA A 168 11.51 -8.08 -6.85
C ALA A 168 11.47 -6.96 -7.91
N LEU A 169 12.12 -5.84 -7.64
CA LEU A 169 12.20 -4.70 -8.56
C LEU A 169 12.98 -5.05 -9.83
N THR A 170 14.05 -5.83 -9.74
CA THR A 170 14.80 -6.33 -10.91
C THR A 170 13.90 -7.15 -11.83
N GLU A 171 13.11 -8.07 -11.26
CA GLU A 171 12.17 -8.87 -12.06
C GLU A 171 11.03 -8.01 -12.64
N LEU A 172 10.51 -7.04 -11.88
CA LEU A 172 9.50 -6.10 -12.36
C LEU A 172 10.03 -5.24 -13.51
N ARG A 173 11.24 -4.70 -13.39
CA ARG A 173 11.92 -3.96 -14.47
C ARG A 173 12.08 -4.82 -15.71
N ARG A 174 12.57 -6.06 -15.57
CA ARG A 174 12.73 -6.99 -16.69
C ARG A 174 11.39 -7.28 -17.38
N ARG A 175 10.32 -7.47 -16.59
CA ARG A 175 8.97 -7.70 -17.12
C ARG A 175 8.39 -6.47 -17.78
N LEU A 176 8.59 -5.26 -17.25
CA LEU A 176 8.11 -4.05 -17.90
C LEU A 176 8.87 -3.80 -19.22
N ALA A 177 10.20 -4.00 -19.20
CA ALA A 177 11.10 -3.64 -20.29
C ALA A 177 10.86 -2.17 -20.70
N GLU A 178 10.79 -1.87 -22.00
CA GLU A 178 10.57 -0.51 -22.52
C GLU A 178 9.08 -0.17 -22.70
N ARG A 179 8.17 -0.96 -22.12
CA ARG A 179 6.71 -0.81 -22.32
C ARG A 179 6.10 0.21 -21.37
N ASN A 180 4.94 0.75 -21.77
CA ASN A 180 4.14 1.65 -20.93
C ASN A 180 3.28 0.91 -19.90
N THR A 181 2.98 -0.37 -20.14
CA THR A 181 2.18 -1.25 -19.28
C THR A 181 2.78 -2.66 -19.30
N PHE A 182 2.48 -3.45 -18.28
CA PHE A 182 3.04 -4.80 -18.17
C PHE A 182 2.52 -5.79 -19.22
N LEU A 183 1.28 -5.61 -19.66
CA LEU A 183 0.54 -6.60 -20.46
C LEU A 183 -0.01 -6.03 -21.78
N GLY A 184 0.59 -4.93 -22.27
CA GLY A 184 0.18 -4.25 -23.51
C GLY A 184 -0.90 -3.21 -23.25
N ASP A 185 -2.01 -3.62 -22.65
CA ASP A 185 -3.07 -2.71 -22.18
C ASP A 185 -2.98 -2.47 -20.67
N PHE A 186 -3.55 -1.35 -20.21
CA PHE A 186 -3.64 -1.05 -18.79
C PHE A 186 -4.53 -2.08 -18.08
N SER A 187 -4.02 -2.68 -17.02
CA SER A 187 -4.70 -3.73 -16.28
C SER A 187 -4.39 -3.64 -14.79
N TYR A 188 -4.94 -4.58 -14.01
CA TYR A 188 -4.59 -4.66 -12.60
C TYR A 188 -3.10 -4.94 -12.36
N ALA A 189 -2.37 -5.48 -13.34
CA ALA A 189 -0.92 -5.65 -13.21
C ALA A 189 -0.20 -4.32 -12.94
N ASP A 190 -0.58 -3.26 -13.65
CA ASP A 190 -0.01 -1.93 -13.48
C ASP A 190 -0.40 -1.34 -12.12
N ILE A 191 -1.67 -1.47 -11.74
CA ILE A 191 -2.20 -1.08 -10.42
C ILE A 191 -1.50 -1.84 -9.30
N ALA A 192 -1.14 -3.10 -9.49
CA ALA A 192 -0.53 -3.91 -8.43
C ALA A 192 0.92 -3.49 -8.13
N VAL A 193 1.61 -2.91 -9.12
CA VAL A 193 3.03 -2.54 -9.05
C VAL A 193 3.23 -1.05 -8.77
N ALA A 194 2.46 -0.17 -9.40
CA ALA A 194 2.68 1.28 -9.29
C ALA A 194 2.65 1.80 -7.83
N PRO A 195 1.65 1.46 -6.99
CA PRO A 195 1.67 1.82 -5.56
C PRO A 195 2.80 1.15 -4.77
N ALA A 196 3.32 0.00 -5.20
CA ALA A 196 4.41 -0.68 -4.48
C ALA A 196 5.68 0.17 -4.42
N LEU A 197 5.95 0.92 -5.49
CA LEU A 197 7.09 1.84 -5.57
C LEU A 197 6.98 3.05 -4.64
N GLN A 198 5.84 3.24 -3.94
CA GLN A 198 5.75 4.23 -2.85
C GLN A 198 6.79 3.98 -1.76
N PHE A 199 7.19 2.71 -1.55
CA PHE A 199 8.26 2.32 -0.62
C PHE A 199 9.68 2.49 -1.17
N VAL A 200 9.82 2.87 -2.45
CA VAL A 200 11.10 3.20 -3.09
C VAL A 200 11.28 4.71 -3.13
N GLU A 201 10.31 5.41 -3.70
CA GLU A 201 10.27 6.87 -3.72
C GLU A 201 8.81 7.30 -3.65
N PRO A 202 8.36 8.04 -2.63
CA PRO A 202 6.99 8.49 -2.53
C PRO A 202 6.54 9.31 -3.73
N VAL A 203 5.35 9.02 -4.25
CA VAL A 203 4.70 9.85 -5.25
C VAL A 203 4.39 11.26 -4.68
N ALA A 204 4.12 12.20 -5.58
CA ALA A 204 3.77 13.58 -5.24
C ALA A 204 2.59 13.68 -4.24
N ASP A 205 2.63 14.70 -3.39
CA ASP A 205 1.66 14.91 -2.30
C ASP A 205 0.21 15.06 -2.74
N ARG A 206 -0.03 15.44 -4.00
CA ARG A 206 -1.38 15.51 -4.56
C ARG A 206 -2.07 14.15 -4.62
N PHE A 207 -1.31 13.05 -4.69
CA PHE A 207 -1.83 11.69 -4.74
C PHE A 207 -1.79 11.02 -3.36
N VAL A 208 -0.62 11.04 -2.70
CA VAL A 208 -0.43 10.45 -1.38
C VAL A 208 0.26 11.46 -0.46
N ARG A 209 -0.49 11.95 0.52
CA ARG A 209 0.04 12.87 1.54
C ARG A 209 0.78 12.10 2.61
N LEU A 210 2.05 12.43 2.77
CA LEU A 210 2.89 12.01 3.90
C LEU A 210 3.40 13.28 4.58
N GLY A 211 3.51 13.26 5.91
CA GLY A 211 4.22 14.35 6.58
C GLY A 211 5.71 14.34 6.22
N PRO A 212 6.41 15.46 6.42
CA PRO A 212 7.77 15.65 5.94
C PRO A 212 8.76 14.65 6.54
N ALA A 213 8.62 14.31 7.83
CA ALA A 213 9.50 13.33 8.47
C ALA A 213 9.16 11.92 7.98
N SER A 214 7.87 11.57 7.90
CA SER A 214 7.46 10.27 7.36
C SER A 214 7.96 10.09 5.94
N ARG A 215 7.79 11.07 5.04
CA ARG A 215 8.22 10.98 3.63
C ARG A 215 9.69 10.54 3.52
N GLN A 216 10.59 11.06 4.36
CA GLN A 216 12.00 10.64 4.34
C GLN A 216 12.19 9.15 4.65
N THR A 217 11.36 8.57 5.54
CA THR A 217 11.41 7.13 5.88
C THR A 217 10.77 6.21 4.85
N TRP A 218 10.13 6.76 3.82
CA TRP A 218 9.61 5.98 2.69
C TRP A 218 10.57 5.97 1.49
N ARG A 219 11.59 6.83 1.47
CA ARG A 219 12.59 6.90 0.38
C ARG A 219 13.70 5.89 0.56
N GLU A 220 14.00 5.09 -0.45
CA GLU A 220 15.19 4.24 -0.52
C GLU A 220 16.11 4.82 -1.60
N PRO A 221 17.04 5.75 -1.27
CA PRO A 221 17.79 6.49 -2.29
C PRO A 221 18.54 5.59 -3.29
N GLU A 222 19.20 4.54 -2.79
CA GLU A 222 19.90 3.56 -3.63
C GLU A 222 18.96 2.87 -4.61
N LEU A 223 17.78 2.42 -4.16
CA LEU A 223 16.80 1.78 -5.04
C LEU A 223 16.13 2.80 -5.97
N ALA A 224 15.93 4.03 -5.52
CA ALA A 224 15.32 5.08 -6.34
C ALA A 224 16.23 5.49 -7.50
N GLU A 225 17.54 5.55 -7.27
CA GLU A 225 18.55 5.73 -8.32
C GLU A 225 18.64 4.49 -9.20
N GLU A 226 18.83 3.31 -8.59
CA GLU A 226 18.98 2.05 -9.30
C GLU A 226 17.77 1.74 -10.17
N PHE A 227 16.53 2.08 -9.73
CA PHE A 227 15.23 1.82 -10.39
C PHE A 227 14.50 3.10 -10.84
N ALA A 228 15.25 4.13 -11.24
CA ALA A 228 14.69 5.43 -11.64
C ALA A 228 13.69 5.36 -12.83
N ASP A 229 13.90 4.42 -13.74
CA ASP A 229 12.98 4.11 -14.86
C ASP A 229 11.60 3.62 -14.37
N LEU A 230 11.54 2.73 -13.39
CA LEU A 230 10.31 2.23 -12.78
C LEU A 230 9.60 3.33 -12.01
N VAL A 231 10.35 4.16 -11.27
CA VAL A 231 9.83 5.35 -10.59
C VAL A 231 9.20 6.31 -11.59
N ALA A 232 9.89 6.62 -12.69
CA ALA A 232 9.39 7.47 -13.75
C ALA A 232 8.17 6.87 -14.47
N TRP A 233 8.16 5.56 -14.71
CA TRP A 233 7.01 4.84 -15.26
C TRP A 233 5.78 4.98 -14.36
N ARG A 234 5.92 4.74 -13.04
CA ARG A 234 4.84 4.94 -12.07
C ARG A 234 4.33 6.37 -12.13
N ASP A 235 5.23 7.36 -12.11
CA ASP A 235 4.81 8.76 -12.04
C ASP A 235 4.00 9.17 -13.28
N ARG A 236 4.35 8.65 -14.46
CA ARG A 236 3.52 8.80 -15.68
C ARG A 236 2.15 8.13 -15.54
N LEU A 237 2.07 6.95 -14.95
CA LEU A 237 0.79 6.27 -14.70
C LEU A 237 -0.09 7.06 -13.72
N TYR A 238 0.46 7.53 -12.60
CA TYR A 238 -0.30 8.36 -11.66
C TYR A 238 -0.79 9.65 -12.32
N ALA A 239 0.07 10.33 -13.09
CA ALA A 239 -0.32 11.58 -13.76
C ALA A 239 -1.42 11.40 -14.81
N SER A 240 -1.50 10.24 -15.46
CA SER A 240 -2.46 9.99 -16.54
C SER A 240 -3.75 9.31 -16.09
N ARG A 241 -3.75 8.58 -14.96
CA ARG A 241 -4.85 7.68 -14.59
C ARG A 241 -5.33 7.77 -13.14
N ARG A 242 -4.72 8.60 -12.28
CA ARG A 242 -5.06 8.62 -10.84
C ARG A 242 -5.57 9.96 -10.33
#